data_AF-A0A239J5H4-F1
#
_entry.id   AF-A0A239J5H4-F1
#
_cell.length_a   1.000
_cell.length_b   1.000
_cell.length_c   1.000
_cell.angle_alpha   90.00
_cell.angle_beta   90.00
_cell.angle_gamma   90.00
#
_symmetry.space_group_name_H-M   'P 1'
#
loop_
_entity.id
_entity.type
_entity.pdbx_description
1 polymer ?
#
loop_
_entity_poly.entity_id
_entity_poly.type
_entity_poly.pdbx_seq_one_letter_code
_entity_poly.pdbx_strand_id
1 'polypeptide(L)'
;MAIIFSTGTPKSLLSKFDAAILQHEKSGKIETWEKSDDGKYYTHKANEWRKKAWFKPSIEANQLVFNIVKPQNTNITKVVYGYYHGHLIETFLNHFDTDFEIGSATALPTADDKTS
;
A
#
# COMPACT_ATOMS: atom_id res chain seq x y z
N MET A 1 8.65 3.27 7.06
CA MET A 1 9.04 2.07 6.28
C MET A 1 8.18 2.09 5.04
N ALA A 2 8.71 1.63 3.92
CA ALA A 2 8.05 1.79 2.63
C ALA A 2 7.97 0.49 1.84
N ILE A 3 7.01 0.46 0.93
CA ILE A 3 6.95 -0.49 -0.18
C ILE A 3 7.17 0.30 -1.46
N ILE A 4 7.97 -0.25 -2.35
CA ILE A 4 8.39 0.42 -3.59
C ILE A 4 8.08 -0.53 -4.74
N PHE A 5 7.23 -0.08 -5.65
CA PHE A 5 6.99 -0.72 -6.93
C PHE A 5 7.72 0.05 -8.02
N SER A 6 8.74 -0.57 -8.62
CA SER A 6 9.47 0.00 -9.76
C SER A 6 8.61 -0.11 -11.02
N THR A 7 8.28 1.03 -11.63
CA THR A 7 7.42 1.11 -12.81
C THR A 7 7.64 2.42 -13.55
N GLY A 8 7.59 2.39 -14.87
CA GLY A 8 7.61 3.60 -15.69
C GLY A 8 6.28 4.38 -15.68
N THR A 9 5.22 3.82 -15.11
CA THR A 9 3.87 4.41 -15.12
C THR A 9 3.21 4.46 -13.73
N PRO A 10 3.88 5.00 -12.69
CA PRO A 10 3.42 4.91 -11.29
C PRO A 10 2.05 5.53 -11.03
N LYS A 11 1.72 6.62 -11.75
CA LYS A 11 0.38 7.22 -11.70
C LYS A 11 -0.71 6.27 -12.21
N SER A 12 -0.44 5.57 -13.32
CA SER A 12 -1.39 4.62 -13.91
C SER A 12 -1.57 3.41 -13.00
N LEU A 13 -0.49 2.87 -12.44
CA LEU A 13 -0.53 1.77 -11.48
C LEU A 13 -1.36 2.13 -10.24
N LEU A 14 -1.17 3.32 -9.66
CA LEU A 14 -1.99 3.77 -8.53
C LEU A 14 -3.48 3.92 -8.90
N SER A 15 -3.78 4.45 -10.08
CA SER A 15 -5.17 4.55 -10.56
C SER A 15 -5.82 3.18 -10.77
N LYS A 16 -5.08 2.19 -11.27
CA LYS A 16 -5.55 0.80 -11.39
C LYS A 16 -5.85 0.19 -10.02
N PHE A 17 -4.98 0.42 -9.04
CA PHE A 17 -5.22 -0.03 -7.67
C PHE A 17 -6.47 0.58 -7.06
N ASP A 18 -6.66 1.90 -7.21
CA ASP A 18 -7.88 2.59 -6.78
C ASP A 18 -9.14 2.01 -7.45
N ALA A 19 -9.09 1.80 -8.77
CA ALA A 19 -10.22 1.25 -9.52
C ALA A 19 -10.55 -0.18 -9.08
N ALA A 20 -9.54 -1.02 -8.85
CA ALA A 20 -9.72 -2.40 -8.42
C ALA A 20 -10.34 -2.51 -7.01
N ILE A 21 -10.09 -1.54 -6.11
CA ILE A 21 -10.75 -1.46 -4.80
C ILE A 21 -12.22 -1.00 -4.95
N LEU A 22 -12.46 0.02 -5.77
CA LEU A 22 -13.77 0.69 -5.86
C LEU A 22 -14.77 -0.01 -6.78
N GLN A 23 -14.33 -0.89 -7.67
CA GLN A 23 -15.22 -1.51 -8.65
C GLN A 23 -16.30 -2.42 -8.02
N HIS A 24 -17.42 -2.54 -8.73
CA HIS A 24 -18.55 -3.37 -8.32
C HIS A 24 -18.44 -4.81 -8.82
N GLU A 25 -17.84 -5.00 -10.00
CA GLU A 25 -17.64 -6.32 -10.60
C GLU A 25 -16.74 -7.19 -9.70
N LYS A 26 -17.08 -8.47 -9.55
CA LYS A 26 -16.30 -9.39 -8.70
C LYS A 26 -14.93 -9.72 -9.29
N SER A 27 -14.85 -9.80 -10.62
CA SER A 27 -13.62 -10.17 -11.31
C SER A 27 -12.56 -9.08 -11.15
N GLY A 28 -11.38 -9.45 -10.63
CA GLY A 28 -10.26 -8.53 -10.41
C GLY A 28 -10.44 -7.55 -9.26
N LYS A 29 -11.52 -7.66 -8.47
CA LYS A 29 -11.79 -6.76 -7.34
C LYS A 29 -10.89 -7.06 -6.16
N ILE A 30 -10.39 -6.00 -5.55
CA ILE A 30 -9.60 -6.06 -4.33
C ILE A 30 -10.53 -5.82 -3.15
N GLU A 31 -10.87 -6.88 -2.42
CA GLU A 31 -11.77 -6.81 -1.27
C GLU A 31 -11.03 -6.74 0.08
N THR A 32 -9.70 -6.84 0.05
CA THR A 32 -8.81 -6.90 1.22
C THR A 32 -8.28 -5.55 1.67
N TRP A 33 -8.40 -4.51 0.83
CA TRP A 33 -7.95 -3.14 1.11
C TRP A 33 -9.11 -2.16 1.05
N GLU A 34 -8.99 -1.05 1.80
CA GLU A 34 -9.90 0.09 1.72
C GLU A 34 -9.15 1.41 1.80
N LYS A 35 -9.77 2.47 1.27
CA LYS A 35 -9.28 3.84 1.42
C LYS A 35 -9.80 4.46 2.72
N SER A 36 -9.04 5.39 3.28
CA SER A 36 -9.53 6.32 4.29
C SER A 36 -10.66 7.19 3.75
N ASP A 37 -11.46 7.76 4.65
CA ASP A 37 -12.61 8.62 4.28
C ASP A 37 -12.19 9.84 3.44
N ASP A 38 -10.96 10.36 3.65
CA ASP A 38 -10.38 11.45 2.86
C ASP A 38 -9.72 11.00 1.56
N GLY A 39 -9.72 9.69 1.28
CA GLY A 39 -9.17 9.08 0.08
C GLY A 39 -7.64 9.12 -0.03
N LYS A 40 -6.92 9.53 1.02
CA LYS A 40 -5.45 9.71 0.98
C LYS A 40 -4.64 8.51 1.42
N TYR A 41 -5.24 7.61 2.19
CA TYR A 41 -4.54 6.49 2.81
C TYR A 41 -5.25 5.17 2.50
N TYR A 42 -4.51 4.06 2.63
CA TYR A 42 -5.04 2.70 2.49
C TYR A 42 -4.82 1.90 3.77
N THR A 43 -5.78 1.08 4.17
CA THR A 43 -5.63 0.12 5.26
C THR A 43 -6.13 -1.24 4.80
N HIS A 44 -5.62 -2.30 5.43
CA HIS A 44 -6.18 -3.63 5.25
C HIS A 44 -7.60 -3.69 5.88
N LYS A 45 -8.49 -4.52 5.35
CA LYS A 45 -9.89 -4.65 5.79
C LYS A 45 -10.13 -5.74 6.84
N ALA A 46 -9.27 -6.76 6.90
CA ALA A 46 -9.43 -7.84 7.87
C ALA A 46 -9.45 -7.30 9.31
N ASN A 47 -10.40 -7.76 10.12
CA ASN A 47 -10.69 -7.21 11.45
C ASN A 47 -9.46 -7.11 12.37
N GLU A 48 -8.56 -8.09 12.31
CA GLU A 48 -7.36 -8.12 13.15
C GLU A 48 -6.29 -7.11 12.73
N TRP A 49 -6.37 -6.59 11.50
CA TRP A 49 -5.32 -5.74 10.91
C TRP A 49 -5.82 -4.34 10.62
N ARG A 50 -7.13 -4.17 10.42
CA ARG A 50 -7.78 -2.93 10.03
C ARG A 50 -7.43 -1.77 10.97
N LYS A 51 -7.00 -0.65 10.38
CA LYS A 51 -6.62 0.60 11.04
C LYS A 51 -5.44 0.48 12.03
N LYS A 52 -4.72 -0.66 12.07
CA LYS A 52 -3.48 -0.80 12.87
C LYS A 52 -2.28 -0.13 12.20
N ALA A 53 -2.33 0.06 10.89
CA ALA A 53 -1.41 0.86 10.10
C ALA A 53 -2.14 1.41 8.87
N TRP A 54 -1.51 2.36 8.21
CA TRP A 54 -2.00 2.94 6.98
C TRP A 54 -0.86 3.03 5.97
N PHE A 55 -1.17 2.99 4.68
CA PHE A 55 -0.24 3.37 3.63
C PHE A 55 -0.62 4.72 3.05
N LYS A 56 0.38 5.58 2.85
CA LYS A 56 0.26 6.79 2.06
C LYS A 56 1.02 6.59 0.75
N PRO A 57 0.37 6.71 -0.43
CA PRO A 57 1.06 6.61 -1.69
C PRO A 57 1.83 7.92 -2.00
N SER A 58 2.94 7.80 -2.72
CA SER A 58 3.61 8.89 -3.43
C SER A 58 4.01 8.42 -4.83
N ILE A 59 3.88 9.35 -5.78
CA ILE A 59 4.31 9.13 -7.16
C ILE A 59 5.68 9.76 -7.30
N GLU A 60 6.66 8.95 -7.70
CA GLU A 60 8.01 9.40 -8.05
C GLU A 60 8.29 9.05 -9.51
N ALA A 61 9.42 9.50 -10.07
CA ALA A 61 9.66 9.42 -11.51
C ALA A 61 9.52 7.99 -12.10
N ASN A 62 10.07 6.99 -11.42
CA ASN A 62 10.11 5.59 -11.89
C ASN A 62 9.59 4.60 -10.83
N GLN A 63 8.84 5.09 -9.85
CA GLN A 63 8.34 4.23 -8.78
C GLN A 63 7.06 4.76 -8.14
N LEU A 64 6.23 3.81 -7.72
CA LEU A 64 5.11 4.04 -6.83
C LEU A 64 5.53 3.60 -5.44
N VAL A 65 5.55 4.53 -4.50
CA VAL A 65 5.98 4.29 -3.12
C VAL A 65 4.78 4.35 -2.20
N PHE A 66 4.69 3.41 -1.25
CA PHE A 66 3.72 3.40 -0.18
C PHE A 66 4.45 3.48 1.16
N ASN A 67 4.42 4.64 1.81
CA ASN A 67 4.98 4.83 3.14
C ASN A 67 3.96 4.42 4.20
N ILE A 68 4.42 3.65 5.19
CA ILE A 68 3.58 3.28 6.32
C ILE A 68 3.40 4.46 7.28
N VAL A 69 2.16 4.68 7.71
CA VAL A 69 1.75 5.75 8.61
C VAL A 69 1.14 5.14 9.86
N LYS A 70 1.65 5.54 11.03
CA LYS A 70 1.11 5.14 12.32
C LYS A 70 -0.24 5.83 12.58
N PRO A 71 -1.24 5.11 13.12
CA PRO A 71 -2.41 5.77 13.70
C PRO A 71 -1.99 6.72 14.82
N GLN A 72 -2.84 7.71 15.12
CA GLN A 72 -2.56 8.63 16.24
C GLN A 72 -2.44 7.84 17.55
N ASN A 73 -1.45 8.23 18.36
CA ASN A 73 -1.19 7.67 19.69
C ASN A 73 -0.88 6.16 19.74
N THR A 74 -0.49 5.54 18.62
CA THR A 74 -0.06 4.14 18.61
C THR A 74 1.29 3.98 17.92
N ASN A 75 2.04 2.98 18.38
CA ASN A 75 3.25 2.52 17.70
C ASN A 75 2.92 1.33 16.82
N ILE A 76 3.51 1.27 15.63
CA ILE A 76 3.41 0.11 14.74
C ILE A 76 4.44 -0.93 15.18
N THR A 77 4.00 -2.15 15.46
CA THR A 77 4.88 -3.28 15.77
C THR A 77 5.49 -3.89 14.51
N LYS A 78 6.58 -4.65 14.66
CA LYS A 78 7.19 -5.40 13.55
C LYS A 78 6.22 -6.32 12.82
N VAL A 79 5.36 -6.97 13.59
CA VAL A 79 4.32 -7.86 13.07
C VAL A 79 3.32 -7.10 12.20
N VAL A 80 2.90 -5.91 12.63
CA VAL A 80 1.92 -5.10 11.88
C VAL A 80 2.51 -4.61 10.56
N TYR A 81 3.70 -3.98 10.55
CA TYR A 81 4.24 -3.50 9.28
C TYR A 81 4.65 -4.65 8.36
N GLY A 82 5.16 -5.76 8.91
CA GLY A 82 5.50 -6.96 8.12
C GLY A 82 4.27 -7.55 7.43
N TYR A 83 3.14 -7.66 8.16
CA TYR A 83 1.87 -8.12 7.60
C TYR A 83 1.40 -7.21 6.45
N TYR A 84 1.35 -5.90 6.71
CA TYR A 84 0.92 -4.92 5.72
C TYR A 84 1.83 -4.94 4.48
N HIS A 85 3.14 -5.07 4.67
CA HIS A 85 4.10 -5.12 3.57
C HIS A 85 3.93 -6.35 2.69
N GLY A 86 3.89 -7.54 3.29
CA GLY A 86 3.72 -8.78 2.54
C GLY A 86 2.41 -8.80 1.74
N HIS A 87 1.30 -8.44 2.38
CA HIS A 87 -0.01 -8.50 1.73
C HIS A 87 -0.18 -7.47 0.62
N LEU A 88 0.46 -6.30 0.71
CA LEU A 88 0.38 -5.33 -0.39
C LEU A 88 1.18 -5.80 -1.61
N ILE A 89 2.39 -6.35 -1.40
CA ILE A 89 3.18 -6.94 -2.49
C ILE A 89 2.42 -8.09 -3.13
N GLU A 90 1.88 -9.00 -2.33
CA GLU A 90 1.02 -10.10 -2.82
C GLU A 90 -0.16 -9.58 -3.63
N THR A 91 -0.88 -8.56 -3.12
CA THR A 91 -2.00 -7.94 -3.83
C THR A 91 -1.57 -7.39 -5.18
N PHE A 92 -0.41 -6.72 -5.25
CA PHE A 92 0.08 -6.17 -6.49
C PHE A 92 0.50 -7.25 -7.49
N LEU A 93 1.16 -8.32 -7.03
CA LEU A 93 1.49 -9.47 -7.88
C LEU A 93 0.22 -10.14 -8.43
N ASN A 94 -0.82 -10.30 -7.62
CA ASN A 94 -2.04 -10.99 -8.06
C ASN A 94 -2.91 -10.18 -9.03
N HIS A 95 -2.75 -8.85 -9.07
CA HIS A 95 -3.63 -7.97 -9.86
C HIS A 95 -2.92 -7.15 -10.94
N PHE A 96 -1.61 -6.93 -10.81
CA PHE A 96 -0.85 -5.94 -11.59
C PHE A 96 0.56 -6.41 -11.96
N ASP A 97 0.83 -7.72 -12.02
CA ASP A 97 2.16 -8.30 -12.33
C ASP A 97 2.79 -7.83 -13.65
N THR A 98 1.97 -7.32 -14.59
CA THR A 98 2.43 -6.75 -15.86
C THR A 98 2.61 -5.23 -15.84
N ASP A 99 2.26 -4.57 -14.73
CA ASP A 99 2.27 -3.10 -14.60
C ASP A 99 3.46 -2.56 -13.78
N PHE A 100 4.28 -3.44 -13.21
CA PHE A 100 5.52 -3.09 -12.51
C PHE A 100 6.58 -4.18 -12.70
N GLU A 101 7.84 -3.81 -12.50
CA GLU A 101 8.98 -4.72 -12.71
C GLU A 101 9.43 -5.39 -11.40
N ILE A 102 9.43 -4.63 -10.30
CA ILE A 102 9.94 -5.07 -8.99
C ILE A 102 9.03 -4.52 -7.89
N GLY A 103 8.61 -5.38 -6.96
CA GLY A 103 8.01 -5.00 -5.69
C GLY A 103 8.98 -5.27 -4.54
N SER A 104 9.30 -4.25 -3.74
CA SER A 104 10.26 -4.37 -2.64
C SER A 104 9.78 -3.65 -1.39
N ALA A 105 10.32 -4.04 -0.22
CA ALA A 105 9.96 -3.46 1.07
C ALA A 105 11.21 -3.07 1.88
N THR A 106 11.17 -1.92 2.54
CA THR A 106 12.22 -1.51 3.48
C THR A 106 11.93 -2.02 4.88
N ALA A 107 12.94 -2.57 5.55
CA ALA A 107 12.83 -3.04 6.93
C ALA A 107 12.85 -1.90 7.96
N LEU A 108 13.41 -0.74 7.60
CA LEU A 108 13.57 0.45 8.44
C LEU A 108 12.95 1.68 7.77
N PRO A 109 12.67 2.76 8.53
CA PRO A 109 12.24 4.03 7.96
C PRO A 109 13.24 4.56 6.94
N THR A 110 12.73 5.10 5.83
CA THR A 110 13.52 5.85 4.84
C THR A 110 13.62 7.32 5.28
N ALA A 111 14.50 8.10 4.64
CA ALA A 111 14.75 9.50 5.01
C ALA A 111 13.49 10.40 4.94
N ASP A 112 12.49 10.02 4.13
CA ASP A 112 11.22 10.73 3.98
C ASP A 112 10.13 10.29 4.97
N ASP A 113 10.40 9.29 5.82
CA ASP A 113 9.46 8.84 6.83
C ASP A 113 9.51 9.73 8.09
N LYS A 114 8.43 10.46 8.36
CA LYS A 114 8.26 11.19 9.63
C LYS A 114 7.92 10.21 10.76
N THR A 115 8.93 9.53 11.31
CA THR A 115 8.76 8.59 12.43
C THR A 115 8.98 9.18 13.81
N SER A 116 9.39 10.45 13.90
CA SER A 116 9.37 11.22 15.16
C SER A 116 7.95 11.65 15.49
#